data_AF-A0A946S628-F1
#
_entry.id   AF-A0A946S628-F1
#
_cell.length_a   1.000
_cell.length_b   1.000
_cell.length_c   1.000
_cell.angle_alpha   90.00
_cell.angle_beta   90.00
_cell.angle_gamma   90.00
#
_symmetry.space_group_name_H-M   'P 1'
#
loop_
_entity.id
_entity.type
_entity.pdbx_description
1 polymer ?
#
loop_
_entity_poly.entity_id
_entity_poly.type
_entity_poly.pdbx_seq_one_letter_code
_entity_poly.pdbx_strand_id
1 'polypeptide(L)'
;MAIKASGILFGTSTAEDLKSLDVDTFLSVFEGVPQFEINKSDLSAGILDLLAEKTQVFASKGEARRMIQSNAVSINKEKISEDFKISEDDLLNGKYILAQKGKKNYFLLIVS
;
A
#
# COMPACT_ATOMS: atom_id res chain seq x y z
N MET A 1 -23.94 -6.99 0.51
CA MET A 1 -22.86 -7.52 -0.35
C MET A 1 -21.54 -7.33 0.40
N ALA A 2 -21.02 -8.36 1.09
CA ALA A 2 -19.79 -8.24 1.90
C ALA A 2 -18.73 -9.32 1.55
N ILE A 3 -19.04 -10.20 0.60
CA ILE A 3 -18.24 -11.41 0.34
C ILE A 3 -17.06 -11.13 -0.61
N LYS A 4 -17.12 -10.07 -1.43
CA LYS A 4 -16.05 -9.74 -2.38
C LYS A 4 -14.86 -9.00 -1.75
N ALA A 5 -15.12 -8.09 -0.79
CA ALA A 5 -14.07 -7.27 -0.16
C ALA A 5 -12.98 -8.11 0.53
N SER A 6 -13.40 -9.09 1.34
CA SER A 6 -12.48 -10.00 2.02
C SER A 6 -11.66 -10.85 1.04
N GLY A 7 -12.25 -11.26 -0.10
CA GLY A 7 -11.55 -12.00 -1.15
C GLY A 7 -10.50 -11.18 -1.91
N ILE A 8 -10.64 -9.85 -1.97
CA ILE A 8 -9.66 -8.98 -2.64
C ILE A 8 -8.45 -8.71 -1.73
N LEU A 9 -8.71 -8.46 -0.44
CA LEU A 9 -7.69 -8.26 0.59
C LEU A 9 -6.95 -9.57 0.95
N PHE A 10 -7.69 -10.66 1.14
CA PHE A 10 -7.15 -11.92 1.66
C PHE A 10 -7.15 -13.07 0.65
N GLY A 11 -7.74 -12.89 -0.54
CA GLY A 11 -7.72 -13.88 -1.62
C GLY A 11 -6.74 -13.53 -2.75
N THR A 12 -6.81 -14.33 -3.82
CA THR A 12 -5.90 -14.39 -4.97
C THR A 12 -6.00 -13.21 -5.96
N SER A 13 -6.68 -12.12 -5.62
CA SER A 13 -6.78 -10.95 -6.50
C SER A 13 -5.41 -10.34 -6.78
N THR A 14 -5.16 -9.89 -8.01
CA THR A 14 -3.90 -9.30 -8.46
C THR A 14 -3.92 -7.77 -8.32
N ALA A 15 -2.76 -7.13 -8.53
CA ALA A 15 -2.66 -5.68 -8.63
C ALA A 15 -3.54 -5.11 -9.77
N GLU A 16 -3.68 -5.87 -10.86
CA GLU A 16 -4.51 -5.50 -12.01
C GLU A 16 -6.01 -5.56 -11.69
N ASP A 17 -6.45 -6.54 -10.91
CA ASP A 17 -7.83 -6.58 -10.40
C ASP A 17 -8.13 -5.33 -9.58
N LEU A 18 -7.20 -4.90 -8.71
CA LEU A 18 -7.34 -3.70 -7.90
C LEU A 18 -7.43 -2.42 -8.74
N LYS A 19 -6.62 -2.31 -9.80
CA LYS A 19 -6.64 -1.18 -10.75
C LYS A 19 -7.92 -1.12 -11.58
N SER A 20 -8.60 -2.25 -11.77
CA SER A 20 -9.82 -2.34 -12.57
C SER A 20 -11.09 -2.05 -11.78
N LEU A 21 -11.00 -1.93 -10.45
CA LEU A 21 -12.14 -1.62 -9.58
C LEU A 21 -12.47 -0.13 -9.63
N ASP A 22 -13.76 0.17 -9.68
CA ASP A 22 -14.25 1.51 -9.44
C ASP A 22 -13.88 2.00 -8.03
N VAL A 23 -13.74 3.31 -7.88
CA VAL A 23 -13.27 3.95 -6.65
C VAL A 23 -14.17 3.62 -5.44
N ASP A 24 -15.48 3.49 -5.66
CA ASP A 24 -16.45 3.21 -4.61
C ASP A 24 -16.27 1.80 -4.04
N THR A 25 -16.21 0.80 -4.93
CA THR A 25 -15.92 -0.59 -4.57
C THR A 25 -14.54 -0.73 -3.94
N PHE A 26 -13.53 -0.05 -4.48
CA PHE A 26 -12.18 -0.02 -3.90
C PHE A 26 -12.24 0.49 -2.46
N LEU A 27 -12.83 1.66 -2.21
CA LEU A 27 -12.97 2.23 -0.87
C LEU A 27 -13.74 1.30 0.08
N SER A 28 -14.83 0.68 -0.36
CA SER A 28 -15.56 -0.32 0.43
C SER A 28 -14.74 -1.56 0.76
N VAL A 29 -13.80 -1.96 -0.12
CA VAL A 29 -12.89 -3.09 0.15
C VAL A 29 -11.90 -2.73 1.25
N PHE A 30 -11.40 -1.49 1.25
CA PHE A 30 -10.45 -0.99 2.25
C PHE A 30 -11.14 -0.31 3.44
N GLU A 31 -12.46 -0.43 3.56
CA GLU A 31 -13.23 0.06 4.69
C GLU A 31 -12.83 -0.71 5.97
N GLY A 32 -12.19 -0.01 6.90
CA GLY A 32 -11.61 -0.62 8.12
C GLY A 32 -10.11 -0.94 8.03
N VAL A 33 -9.46 -0.70 6.89
CA VAL A 33 -8.01 -0.71 6.76
C VAL A 33 -7.46 0.68 7.15
N PRO A 34 -6.40 0.79 7.96
CA PRO A 34 -5.82 2.08 8.30
C PRO A 34 -5.35 2.85 7.07
N GLN A 35 -5.70 4.14 7.00
CA GLN A 35 -5.43 5.01 5.86
C GLN A 35 -4.46 6.12 6.25
N PHE A 36 -3.54 6.48 5.36
CA PHE A 36 -2.58 7.56 5.54
C PHE A 36 -2.59 8.47 4.33
N GLU A 37 -2.73 9.77 4.56
CA GLU A 37 -2.61 10.77 3.50
C GLU A 37 -1.16 11.21 3.35
N ILE A 38 -0.68 11.26 2.11
CA ILE A 38 0.66 11.72 1.73
C ILE A 38 0.55 12.65 0.52
N ASN A 39 1.48 13.60 0.37
CA ASN A 39 1.46 14.49 -0.80
C ASN A 39 2.12 13.80 -2.00
N LYS A 40 1.72 14.18 -3.22
CA LYS A 40 2.48 13.79 -4.44
C LYS A 40 3.97 14.09 -4.35
N SER A 41 4.35 15.20 -3.73
CA SER A 41 5.77 15.56 -3.52
C SER A 41 6.51 14.52 -2.68
N ASP A 42 5.83 13.83 -1.77
CA ASP A 42 6.42 12.80 -0.92
C ASP A 42 6.71 11.51 -1.70
N LEU A 43 6.08 11.27 -2.85
CA LEU A 43 6.40 10.12 -3.72
C LEU A 43 7.85 10.14 -4.24
N SER A 44 8.44 11.34 -4.33
CA SER A 44 9.85 11.48 -4.67
C SER A 44 10.80 10.99 -3.57
N ALA A 45 10.29 10.86 -2.33
CA ALA A 45 11.03 10.27 -1.23
C ALA A 45 11.15 8.75 -1.40
N GLY A 46 12.23 8.18 -0.87
CA GLY A 46 12.40 6.72 -0.87
C GLY A 46 11.29 6.02 -0.08
N ILE A 47 11.01 4.77 -0.42
CA ILE A 47 9.94 3.98 0.20
C ILE A 47 10.07 3.88 1.73
N LEU A 48 11.29 3.88 2.27
CA LEU A 48 11.54 3.87 3.72
C LEU A 48 11.06 5.14 4.42
N ASP A 49 11.32 6.30 3.83
CA ASP A 49 10.83 7.59 4.33
C ASP A 49 9.31 7.65 4.24
N LEU A 50 8.76 7.17 3.13
CA LEU A 50 7.32 7.17 2.91
C LEU A 50 6.60 6.28 3.93
N LEU A 51 7.13 5.08 4.21
CA LEU A 51 6.53 4.10 5.12
C LEU A 51 6.74 4.38 6.62
N ALA A 52 7.77 5.16 6.99
CA ALA A 52 8.11 5.39 8.40
C ALA A 52 8.01 6.86 8.86
N GLU A 53 8.32 7.83 7.99
CA GLU A 53 8.28 9.26 8.34
C GLU A 53 6.98 9.91 7.89
N LYS A 54 6.58 9.65 6.63
CA LYS A 54 5.37 10.26 6.05
C LYS A 54 4.12 9.53 6.48
N THR A 55 4.25 8.26 6.85
CA THR A 55 3.15 7.41 7.25
C THR A 55 3.53 6.68 8.51
N GLN A 56 2.55 6.30 9.31
CA GLN A 56 2.78 5.59 10.57
C GLN A 56 2.70 4.07 10.41
N VAL A 57 3.03 3.57 9.21
CA VAL A 57 3.03 2.12 8.92
C VAL A 57 4.15 1.41 9.70
N PHE A 58 5.29 2.09 9.88
CA PHE A 58 6.41 1.64 10.70
C PHE A 58 6.81 2.71 11.70
N ALA A 59 7.29 2.27 12.88
CA ALA A 59 7.75 3.20 13.91
C ALA A 59 9.10 3.86 13.58
N SER A 60 9.88 3.29 12.65
CA SER A 60 11.15 3.85 12.21
C SER A 60 11.60 3.30 10.86
N LYS A 61 12.49 4.05 10.17
CA LYS A 61 13.13 3.60 8.92
C LYS A 61 13.91 2.29 9.10
N GLY A 62 14.52 2.08 10.27
CA GLY A 62 15.25 0.85 10.58
C GLY A 62 14.34 -0.38 10.67
N GLU A 63 13.13 -0.23 11.21
CA GLU A 63 12.12 -1.29 11.24
C GLU A 63 11.60 -1.58 9.82
N ALA A 64 11.26 -0.54 9.05
CA ALA A 64 10.81 -0.67 7.67
C ALA A 64 11.85 -1.42 6.81
N ARG A 65 13.12 -1.02 6.88
CA ARG A 65 14.22 -1.66 6.15
C ARG A 65 14.34 -3.14 6.51
N ARG A 66 14.33 -3.49 7.80
CA ARG A 66 14.41 -4.89 8.24
C ARG A 66 13.27 -5.74 7.69
N MET A 67 12.04 -5.20 7.70
CA MET A 67 10.88 -5.92 7.17
C MET A 67 10.95 -6.09 5.65
N ILE A 68 11.40 -5.07 4.92
CA ILE A 68 11.62 -5.13 3.47
C ILE A 68 12.68 -6.19 3.12
N GLN A 69 13.83 -6.15 3.78
CA GLN A 69 14.90 -7.15 3.59
C GLN A 69 14.43 -8.57 3.92
N SER A 70 13.55 -8.71 4.91
CA SER A 70 12.91 -9.98 5.27
C SER A 70 11.79 -10.41 4.31
N ASN A 71 11.59 -9.71 3.18
CA ASN A 71 10.53 -9.98 2.20
C ASN A 71 9.11 -9.95 2.82
N ALA A 72 8.95 -9.17 3.88
CA ALA A 72 7.72 -9.06 4.65
C ALA A 72 6.96 -7.75 4.36
N VAL A 73 7.36 -6.99 3.35
CA VAL A 73 6.66 -5.79 2.89
C VAL A 73 6.30 -5.94 1.43
N SER A 74 5.09 -5.53 1.08
CA SER A 74 4.63 -5.50 -0.31
C SER A 74 3.87 -4.22 -0.59
N ILE A 75 4.07 -3.66 -1.78
CA ILE A 75 3.34 -2.51 -2.30
C ILE A 75 2.52 -3.00 -3.48
N ASN A 76 1.22 -2.70 -3.52
CA ASN A 76 0.29 -3.18 -4.55
C ASN A 76 0.32 -4.71 -4.73
N LYS A 77 0.51 -5.45 -3.63
CA LYS A 77 0.69 -6.92 -3.61
C LYS A 77 1.98 -7.42 -4.29
N GLU A 78 2.88 -6.53 -4.65
CA GLU A 78 4.21 -6.84 -5.18
C GLU A 78 5.29 -6.63 -4.12
N LYS A 79 6.28 -7.52 -4.06
CA LYS A 79 7.38 -7.38 -3.12
C LYS A 79 8.34 -6.29 -3.61
N ILE A 80 8.79 -5.48 -2.68
CA ILE A 80 9.67 -4.35 -2.94
C ILE A 80 11.04 -4.54 -2.30
N SER A 81 12.03 -3.80 -2.80
CA SER A 81 13.34 -3.62 -2.17
C SER A 81 13.43 -2.26 -1.47
N GLU A 82 14.53 -2.01 -0.74
CA GLU A 82 14.73 -0.71 -0.08
C GLU A 82 15.00 0.44 -1.06
N ASP A 83 15.44 0.11 -2.28
CA ASP A 83 15.65 1.06 -3.38
C ASP A 83 14.38 1.32 -4.21
N PHE A 84 13.27 0.66 -3.88
CA PHE A 84 12.01 0.86 -4.58
C PHE A 84 11.56 2.31 -4.46
N LYS A 85 11.13 2.87 -5.60
CA LYS A 85 10.58 4.22 -5.69
C LYS A 85 9.17 4.10 -6.23
N ILE A 86 8.24 4.76 -5.56
CA ILE A 86 6.87 4.83 -6.03
C ILE A 86 6.81 5.85 -7.17
N SER A 87 6.19 5.46 -8.27
CA SER A 87 5.92 6.30 -9.42
C SER A 87 4.41 6.53 -9.61
N GLU A 88 4.03 7.40 -10.55
CA GLU A 88 2.62 7.61 -10.86
C GLU A 88 1.95 6.35 -11.45
N ASP A 89 2.72 5.47 -12.10
CA ASP A 89 2.26 4.19 -12.64
C ASP A 89 1.89 3.16 -11.55
N ASP A 90 2.46 3.33 -10.35
CA ASP A 90 2.14 2.52 -9.17
C ASP A 90 0.85 2.97 -8.48
N LEU A 91 0.27 4.11 -8.87
CA LEU A 91 -0.94 4.62 -8.25
C LEU A 91 -2.17 3.83 -8.73
N LEU A 92 -2.80 3.11 -7.81
CA LEU A 92 -4.11 2.52 -7.99
C LEU A 92 -5.14 3.66 -8.11
N ASN A 93 -5.93 3.63 -9.18
CA ASN A 93 -6.90 4.68 -9.52
C ASN A 93 -6.31 6.10 -9.51
N GLY A 94 -5.00 6.25 -9.77
CA GLY A 94 -4.29 7.52 -9.85
C GLY A 94 -4.05 8.25 -8.52
N LYS A 95 -4.41 7.65 -7.38
CA LYS A 95 -4.27 8.29 -6.05
C LYS A 95 -4.04 7.33 -4.89
N TYR A 96 -4.15 6.02 -5.06
CA TYR A 96 -4.06 5.08 -3.96
C TYR A 96 -2.85 4.17 -4.09
N ILE A 97 -2.21 3.83 -2.98
CA ILE A 97 -1.15 2.83 -2.93
C ILE A 97 -1.47 1.87 -1.80
N LEU A 98 -1.41 0.57 -2.09
CA LEU A 98 -1.66 -0.44 -1.07
C LEU A 98 -0.33 -0.90 -0.46
N ALA A 99 -0.09 -0.55 0.80
CA ALA A 99 1.04 -1.10 1.56
C ALA A 99 0.60 -2.30 2.39
N GLN A 100 1.42 -3.34 2.40
CA GLN A 100 1.20 -4.56 3.17
C GLN A 100 2.42 -4.84 4.04
N LYS A 101 2.17 -5.04 5.35
CA LYS A 101 3.14 -5.44 6.36
C LYS A 101 2.83 -6.86 6.84
N GLY A 102 3.68 -7.80 6.45
CA GLY A 102 3.51 -9.23 6.70
C GLY A 102 2.35 -9.81 5.89
N LYS A 103 1.58 -10.73 6.49
CA LYS A 103 0.49 -11.45 5.79
C LYS A 103 -0.91 -10.86 5.98
N LYS A 104 -1.11 -10.01 6.99
CA LYS A 104 -2.46 -9.59 7.42
C LYS A 104 -2.62 -8.09 7.63
N ASN A 105 -1.54 -7.34 7.76
CA ASN A 105 -1.64 -5.90 7.97
C ASN A 105 -1.58 -5.21 6.62
N TYR A 106 -2.70 -4.63 6.23
CA TYR A 106 -2.79 -3.77 5.06
C TYR A 106 -2.92 -2.34 5.52
N PHE A 107 -2.44 -1.42 4.69
CA PHE A 107 -2.44 0.02 4.93
C PHE A 107 -2.71 0.68 3.59
N LEU A 108 -3.64 1.62 3.57
CA LEU A 108 -3.96 2.37 2.37
C LEU A 108 -3.29 3.73 2.43
N LEU A 109 -2.47 4.03 1.43
CA LEU A 109 -1.82 5.32 1.27
C LEU A 109 -2.63 6.10 0.23
N ILE A 110 -3.09 7.29 0.62
CA ILE A 110 -3.88 8.18 -0.23
C ILE A 110 -2.97 9.34 -0.60
N VAL A 111 -2.68 9.45 -1.89
CA VAL A 111 -1.89 10.51 -2.47
C VAL A 111 -2.82 11.67 -2.81
N SER A 112 -2.58 12.82 -2.18
CA SER A 112 -3.25 14.10 -2.45
C SER A 112 -2.35 15.11 -3.17
#